data_AF-A0A432SU37-F1
#
_entry.id   AF-A0A432SU37-F1
#
_cell.length_a   1.000
_cell.length_b   1.000
_cell.length_c   1.000
_cell.angle_alpha   90.00
_cell.angle_beta   90.00
_cell.angle_gamma   90.00
#
_symmetry.space_group_name_H-M   'P 1'
#
loop_
_entity.id
_entity.type
_entity.pdbx_description
1 polymer ?
#
loop_
_entity_poly.entity_id
_entity_poly.type
_entity_poly.pdbx_seq_one_letter_code
_entity_poly.pdbx_strand_id
1 'polypeptide(L)'
;MGVNTLDLAMLSYSLSASTASGEMKLQGWDGSAWVDLSEKKYATVTNATETFTNTLVPEGKFSKLRIQGVSGLASYAQIKETSFTLKNFQSSLYTKESCSDDYDEDNISNHLDLDSDADGCADGVEAGDSNVSDNDTTSYNTGTDANNNGLLDSFENGTTGTIDYDSSYHPYSLSTALNACADTDGDGIYDLFDIDDDNDGILDADESPNCFYSATEVNELNATGSELVWNTSYDYPKATDGD
;
A
#
# COMPACT_ATOMS: atom_id res chain seq x y z
N MET A 1 -11.42 -11.11 -3.11
CA MET A 1 -11.77 -10.23 -1.99
C MET A 1 -13.18 -9.68 -2.16
N GLY A 2 -13.86 -9.34 -1.07
CA GLY A 2 -15.14 -8.64 -1.12
C GLY A 2 -14.97 -7.15 -1.41
N VAL A 3 -15.80 -6.62 -2.31
CA VAL A 3 -15.94 -5.17 -2.45
C VAL A 3 -16.73 -4.67 -1.25
N ASN A 4 -16.28 -3.58 -0.62
CA ASN A 4 -16.98 -2.92 0.49
C ASN A 4 -17.96 -1.87 -0.06
N THR A 5 -17.45 -0.93 -0.86
CA THR A 5 -18.27 0.09 -1.56
C THR A 5 -17.87 0.23 -3.02
N LEU A 6 -18.85 0.64 -3.84
CA LEU A 6 -18.64 1.28 -5.14
C LEU A 6 -19.10 2.73 -5.03
N ASP A 7 -18.16 3.64 -5.23
CA ASP A 7 -18.33 5.08 -5.04
C ASP A 7 -18.27 5.79 -6.39
N LEU A 8 -19.30 6.57 -6.70
CA LEU A 8 -19.45 7.29 -7.96
C LEU A 8 -19.43 8.79 -7.68
N ALA A 9 -18.38 9.48 -8.12
CA ALA A 9 -18.32 10.94 -8.02
C ALA A 9 -19.25 11.56 -9.08
N MET A 10 -20.44 11.95 -8.67
CA MET A 10 -21.47 12.48 -9.57
C MET A 10 -21.23 13.95 -9.88
N LEU A 11 -21.43 14.34 -11.15
CA LEU A 11 -21.33 15.72 -11.62
C LEU A 11 -22.67 16.15 -12.22
N SER A 12 -23.27 17.23 -11.74
CA SER A 12 -24.49 17.87 -12.29
C SER A 12 -25.78 17.01 -12.40
N TYR A 13 -25.69 15.69 -12.59
CA TYR A 13 -26.81 14.80 -12.80
C TYR A 13 -26.61 13.47 -12.09
N SER A 14 -27.68 13.01 -11.43
CA SER A 14 -27.74 11.76 -10.67
C SER A 14 -28.09 10.57 -11.57
N LEU A 15 -27.89 9.35 -11.07
CA LEU A 15 -28.29 8.14 -11.78
C LEU A 15 -29.82 7.98 -11.86
N SER A 16 -30.54 8.38 -10.81
CA SER A 16 -32.00 8.47 -10.75
C SER A 16 -32.42 9.93 -10.56
N ALA A 17 -33.27 10.45 -11.45
CA ALA A 17 -33.70 11.86 -11.42
C ALA A 17 -34.49 12.25 -10.16
N SER A 18 -35.11 11.27 -9.48
CA SER A 18 -35.85 11.46 -8.23
C SER A 18 -36.03 10.13 -7.49
N THR A 19 -36.61 10.19 -6.29
CA THR A 19 -37.02 9.00 -5.52
C THR A 19 -38.23 8.26 -6.10
N ALA A 20 -38.72 8.67 -7.28
CA ALA A 20 -39.79 8.01 -8.02
C ALA A 20 -39.36 7.61 -9.45
N SER A 21 -38.10 7.85 -9.84
CA SER A 21 -37.66 7.72 -11.23
C SER A 21 -37.10 6.34 -11.57
N GLY A 22 -36.07 5.86 -10.88
CA GLY A 22 -35.49 4.54 -11.14
C GLY A 22 -34.79 3.92 -9.93
N GLU A 23 -35.11 2.66 -9.63
CA GLU A 23 -34.43 1.87 -8.61
C GLU A 23 -33.23 1.15 -9.21
N MET A 24 -32.14 1.13 -8.46
CA MET A 24 -30.87 0.54 -8.89
C MET A 24 -30.23 -0.23 -7.76
N LYS A 25 -29.38 -1.20 -8.08
CA LYS A 25 -28.61 -1.97 -7.11
C LYS A 25 -27.22 -2.33 -7.62
N LEU A 26 -26.29 -2.57 -6.72
CA LEU A 26 -24.97 -3.11 -7.03
C LEU A 26 -25.06 -4.63 -7.20
N GLN A 27 -24.42 -5.13 -8.26
CA GLN A 27 -24.25 -6.56 -8.49
C GLN A 27 -22.79 -6.92 -8.77
N GLY A 28 -22.41 -8.14 -8.40
CA GLY A 28 -21.11 -8.74 -8.69
C GLY A 28 -21.21 -10.02 -9.50
N TRP A 29 -20.21 -10.30 -10.35
CA TRP A 29 -20.10 -11.56 -11.10
C TRP A 29 -19.26 -12.57 -10.32
N ASP A 30 -19.87 -13.68 -9.91
CA ASP A 30 -19.22 -14.72 -9.09
C ASP A 30 -18.46 -15.78 -9.92
N GLY A 31 -18.42 -15.62 -11.24
CA GLY A 31 -17.90 -16.61 -12.19
C GLY A 31 -18.99 -17.30 -13.00
N SER A 32 -20.23 -17.31 -12.52
CA SER A 32 -21.37 -18.03 -13.10
C SER A 32 -22.63 -17.19 -13.28
N ALA A 33 -22.88 -16.25 -12.36
CA ALA A 33 -24.08 -15.42 -12.34
C ALA A 33 -23.81 -14.02 -11.75
N TRP A 34 -24.75 -13.12 -12.02
CA TRP A 34 -24.79 -11.81 -11.34
C TRP A 34 -25.54 -11.95 -10.01
N VAL A 35 -24.84 -11.65 -8.92
CA VAL A 35 -25.33 -11.72 -7.54
C VAL A 35 -25.57 -10.30 -7.01
N ASP A 36 -26.68 -10.09 -6.30
CA ASP A 36 -27.01 -8.82 -5.66
C ASP A 36 -26.10 -8.55 -4.47
N LEU A 37 -25.46 -7.38 -4.44
CA LEU A 37 -24.55 -6.96 -3.37
C LEU A 37 -25.19 -5.90 -2.45
N SER A 38 -26.11 -5.11 -2.98
CA SER A 38 -26.83 -4.09 -2.22
C SER A 38 -28.33 -4.26 -2.34
N GLU A 39 -29.07 -3.73 -1.37
CA GLU A 39 -30.49 -3.44 -1.57
C GLU A 39 -30.69 -2.45 -2.72
N LYS A 40 -31.91 -2.42 -3.25
CA LYS A 40 -32.30 -1.45 -4.26
C LYS A 40 -32.44 -0.05 -3.65
N LYS A 41 -31.98 0.97 -4.35
CA LYS A 41 -32.12 2.38 -3.94
C LYS A 41 -32.39 3.31 -5.12
N TYR A 42 -32.90 4.49 -4.82
CA TYR A 42 -32.93 5.62 -5.75
C TYR A 42 -31.63 6.40 -5.60
N ALA A 43 -30.72 6.25 -6.56
CA ALA A 43 -29.43 6.92 -6.57
C ALA A 43 -29.55 8.37 -7.08
N THR A 44 -30.00 9.28 -6.21
CA THR A 44 -30.37 10.66 -6.54
C THR A 44 -29.28 11.71 -6.27
N VAL A 45 -28.07 11.30 -5.88
CA VAL A 45 -27.00 12.23 -5.50
C VAL A 45 -26.47 12.97 -6.74
N THR A 46 -26.26 14.28 -6.60
CA THR A 46 -25.66 15.18 -7.59
C THR A 46 -24.52 15.98 -6.96
N ASN A 47 -23.45 16.25 -7.71
CA ASN A 47 -22.31 17.07 -7.24
C ASN A 47 -21.66 16.55 -5.94
N ALA A 48 -21.75 15.24 -5.71
CA ALA A 48 -21.22 14.54 -4.55
C ALA A 48 -21.06 13.04 -4.87
N THR A 49 -20.53 12.27 -3.93
CA THR A 49 -20.33 10.83 -4.08
C THR A 49 -21.62 10.05 -3.83
N GLU A 50 -22.06 9.28 -4.82
CA GLU A 50 -23.12 8.28 -4.69
C GLU A 50 -22.50 6.91 -4.35
N THR A 51 -22.78 6.39 -3.16
CA THR A 51 -22.14 5.18 -2.61
C THR A 51 -23.07 3.98 -2.62
N PHE A 52 -22.69 2.91 -3.30
CA PHE A 52 -23.33 1.59 -3.18
C PHE A 52 -22.51 0.70 -2.25
N THR A 53 -23.07 0.35 -1.10
CA THR A 53 -22.42 -0.52 -0.13
C THR A 53 -22.82 -1.98 -0.35
N ASN A 54 -21.84 -2.89 -0.31
CA ASN A 54 -22.09 -4.32 -0.32
C ASN A 54 -22.50 -4.79 1.09
N THR A 55 -23.81 -4.77 1.35
CA THR A 55 -24.39 -5.21 2.61
C THR A 55 -24.89 -6.66 2.56
N LEU A 56 -25.16 -7.18 1.36
CA LEU A 56 -25.80 -8.49 1.19
C LEU A 56 -24.78 -9.64 1.15
N VAL A 57 -23.61 -9.42 0.55
CA VAL A 57 -22.57 -10.46 0.40
C VAL A 57 -21.19 -9.87 0.70
N PRO A 58 -20.96 -9.37 1.93
CA PRO A 58 -19.77 -8.58 2.27
C PRO A 58 -18.43 -9.31 2.07
N GLU A 59 -18.43 -10.64 2.17
CA GLU A 59 -17.24 -11.48 2.00
C GLU A 59 -17.18 -12.16 0.60
N GLY A 60 -18.16 -11.89 -0.27
CA GLY A 60 -18.26 -12.51 -1.59
C GLY A 60 -17.16 -12.02 -2.54
N LYS A 61 -16.54 -12.92 -3.30
CA LYS A 61 -15.48 -12.57 -4.26
C LYS A 61 -16.09 -12.42 -5.66
N PHE A 62 -15.85 -11.28 -6.31
CA PHE A 62 -16.43 -10.96 -7.62
C PHE A 62 -15.38 -10.45 -8.59
N SER A 63 -15.42 -10.93 -9.84
CA SER A 63 -14.45 -10.51 -10.87
C SER A 63 -14.92 -9.32 -11.70
N LYS A 64 -16.21 -8.98 -11.63
CA LYS A 64 -16.84 -7.84 -12.31
C LYS A 64 -17.90 -7.25 -11.40
N LEU A 65 -18.09 -5.95 -11.48
CA LEU A 65 -19.15 -5.22 -10.78
C LEU A 65 -20.00 -4.46 -11.79
N ARG A 66 -21.28 -4.27 -11.47
CA ARG A 66 -22.18 -3.40 -12.24
C ARG A 66 -23.24 -2.75 -11.35
N ILE A 67 -23.74 -1.60 -11.80
CA ILE A 67 -25.02 -1.07 -11.33
C ILE A 67 -26.13 -1.57 -12.25
N GLN A 68 -27.10 -2.27 -11.68
CA GLN A 68 -28.25 -2.81 -12.39
C GLN A 68 -29.49 -1.98 -12.10
N GLY A 69 -30.12 -1.45 -13.16
CA GLY A 69 -31.47 -0.88 -13.05
C GLY A 69 -32.49 -1.99 -12.77
N VAL A 70 -33.34 -1.79 -11.78
CA VAL A 70 -34.34 -2.75 -11.30
C VAL A 70 -35.74 -2.38 -11.78
N SER A 71 -36.10 -1.10 -11.63
CA SER A 71 -37.41 -0.57 -12.01
C SER A 71 -37.29 0.90 -12.39
N GLY A 72 -38.26 1.40 -13.16
CA GLY A 72 -38.28 2.80 -13.58
C GLY A 72 -37.25 3.17 -14.66
N LEU A 73 -37.06 4.46 -14.87
CA LEU A 73 -36.13 5.02 -15.85
C LEU A 73 -34.92 5.63 -15.15
N ALA A 74 -33.73 5.27 -15.63
CA ALA A 74 -32.50 5.97 -15.29
C ALA A 74 -32.48 7.35 -15.97
N SER A 75 -31.86 8.33 -15.33
CA SER A 75 -31.69 9.68 -15.86
C SER A 75 -30.44 9.79 -16.74
N TYR A 76 -30.25 10.94 -17.39
CA TYR A 76 -28.90 11.35 -17.79
C TYR A 76 -28.04 11.38 -16.53
N ALA A 77 -26.94 10.64 -16.52
CA ALA A 77 -26.00 10.58 -15.40
C ALA A 77 -24.63 11.02 -15.89
N GLN A 78 -23.92 11.76 -15.05
CA GLN A 78 -22.57 12.20 -15.33
C GLN A 78 -21.70 11.80 -14.14
N ILE A 79 -20.76 10.89 -14.40
CA ILE A 79 -19.84 10.35 -13.40
C ILE A 79 -18.45 10.87 -13.77
N LYS A 80 -17.82 11.62 -12.86
CA LYS A 80 -16.45 12.12 -13.03
C LYS A 80 -15.44 11.01 -12.79
N GLU A 81 -15.66 10.24 -11.73
CA GLU A 81 -14.76 9.19 -11.27
C GLU A 81 -15.55 8.05 -10.65
N THR A 82 -15.02 6.84 -10.76
CA THR A 82 -15.54 5.65 -10.11
C THR A 82 -14.42 5.01 -9.32
N SER A 83 -14.64 4.83 -8.02
CA SER A 83 -13.71 4.15 -7.13
C SER A 83 -14.42 3.04 -6.37
N PHE A 84 -13.65 2.10 -5.84
CA PHE A 84 -14.16 1.04 -4.99
C PHE A 84 -13.28 0.93 -3.77
N THR A 85 -13.89 0.64 -2.63
CA THR A 85 -13.16 0.27 -1.42
C THR A 85 -13.23 -1.24 -1.27
N LEU A 86 -12.10 -1.86 -0.94
CA LEU A 86 -12.04 -3.28 -0.63
C LEU A 86 -12.24 -3.48 0.87
N LYS A 87 -12.87 -4.59 1.25
CA LYS A 87 -13.00 -4.97 2.66
C LYS A 87 -11.84 -5.86 3.06
N ASN A 88 -11.12 -5.50 4.12
CA ASN A 88 -10.02 -6.28 4.71
C ASN A 88 -8.97 -6.71 3.66
N PHE A 89 -8.47 -5.76 2.86
CA PHE A 89 -7.42 -6.07 1.89
C PHE A 89 -6.08 -6.32 2.59
N GLN A 90 -5.53 -7.51 2.39
CA GLN A 90 -4.16 -7.85 2.77
C GLN A 90 -3.43 -8.32 1.51
N SER A 91 -2.40 -7.59 1.11
CA SER A 91 -1.63 -7.86 -0.11
C SER A 91 -0.99 -9.24 -0.11
N SER A 92 -0.50 -9.70 1.04
CA SER A 92 0.15 -11.01 1.22
C SER A 92 -0.75 -12.20 0.82
N LEU A 93 -2.07 -12.08 0.98
CA LEU A 93 -3.02 -13.13 0.59
C LEU A 93 -3.36 -13.15 -0.92
N TYR A 94 -2.88 -12.17 -1.69
CA TYR A 94 -3.24 -11.97 -3.09
C TYR A 94 -2.01 -11.54 -3.91
N THR A 95 -0.98 -12.38 -3.91
CA THR A 95 0.23 -12.17 -4.70
C THR A 95 -0.08 -12.05 -6.20
N LYS A 96 0.70 -11.21 -6.89
CA LYS A 96 0.60 -11.06 -8.35
C LYS A 96 1.02 -12.37 -9.03
N GLU A 97 0.45 -12.68 -10.19
CA GLU A 97 0.84 -13.87 -10.97
C GLU A 97 2.29 -13.83 -11.45
N SER A 98 2.86 -12.63 -11.60
CA SER A 98 4.27 -12.42 -11.90
C SER A 98 4.88 -11.52 -10.83
N CYS A 99 5.90 -12.03 -10.15
CA CYS A 99 6.80 -11.30 -9.28
C CYS A 99 8.22 -11.68 -9.73
N SER A 100 9.01 -10.69 -10.12
CA SER A 100 10.35 -10.87 -10.70
C SER A 100 11.31 -9.80 -10.17
N ASP A 101 11.00 -9.25 -9.01
CA ASP A 101 11.93 -8.38 -8.31
C ASP A 101 13.02 -9.30 -7.75
N ASP A 102 14.27 -8.96 -8.09
CA ASP A 102 15.51 -9.73 -7.89
C ASP A 102 16.61 -8.66 -7.84
N TYR A 103 16.96 -8.21 -6.64
CA TYR A 103 17.74 -6.99 -6.43
C TYR A 103 19.26 -7.22 -6.54
N ASP A 104 19.71 -8.41 -6.19
CA ASP A 104 21.10 -8.86 -6.28
C ASP A 104 21.41 -9.63 -7.59
N GLU A 105 20.38 -9.89 -8.40
CA GLU A 105 20.44 -10.58 -9.70
C GLU A 105 20.87 -12.06 -9.59
N ASP A 106 20.60 -12.74 -8.46
CA ASP A 106 20.98 -14.13 -8.24
C ASP A 106 19.98 -15.17 -8.83
N ASN A 107 18.86 -14.70 -9.40
CA ASN A 107 17.73 -15.46 -9.94
C ASN A 107 16.79 -16.08 -8.88
N ILE A 108 16.91 -15.66 -7.63
CA ILE A 108 15.95 -15.88 -6.56
C ILE A 108 15.16 -14.58 -6.42
N SER A 109 13.86 -14.64 -6.63
CA SER A 109 13.04 -13.43 -6.45
C SER A 109 13.03 -13.06 -4.98
N ASN A 110 13.15 -11.76 -4.64
CA ASN A 110 13.27 -11.25 -3.26
C ASN A 110 12.32 -11.89 -2.24
N HIS A 111 11.07 -12.18 -2.62
CA HIS A 111 10.10 -12.84 -1.73
C HIS A 111 10.41 -14.31 -1.38
N LEU A 112 11.45 -14.89 -1.99
CA LEU A 112 12.02 -16.22 -1.76
C LEU A 112 13.50 -16.15 -1.36
N ASP A 113 14.09 -14.97 -1.43
CA ASP A 113 15.46 -14.71 -1.04
C ASP A 113 15.54 -14.45 0.46
N LEU A 114 16.68 -14.77 1.07
CA LEU A 114 16.96 -14.53 2.48
C LEU A 114 17.90 -13.34 2.69
N ASP A 115 18.52 -12.86 1.62
CA ASP A 115 19.45 -11.73 1.59
C ASP A 115 19.28 -11.05 0.21
N SER A 116 18.17 -10.30 0.07
CA SER A 116 17.62 -9.79 -1.19
C SER A 116 18.56 -8.82 -1.94
N ASP A 117 19.59 -8.30 -1.30
CA ASP A 117 20.60 -7.44 -1.90
C ASP A 117 22.03 -7.99 -1.82
N ALA A 118 22.21 -9.19 -1.26
CA ALA A 118 23.47 -9.90 -1.09
C ALA A 118 24.56 -9.11 -0.36
N ASP A 119 24.17 -8.31 0.62
CA ASP A 119 25.11 -7.50 1.39
C ASP A 119 25.70 -8.24 2.60
N GLY A 120 25.17 -9.43 2.91
CA GLY A 120 25.60 -10.26 4.04
C GLY A 120 24.83 -9.99 5.34
N CYS A 121 23.79 -9.17 5.31
CA CYS A 121 22.79 -9.04 6.35
C CYS A 121 21.49 -9.68 5.86
N ALA A 122 20.91 -10.59 6.62
CA ALA A 122 19.71 -11.29 6.16
C ALA A 122 18.47 -10.38 6.24
N ASP A 123 17.56 -10.53 5.27
CA ASP A 123 16.30 -9.80 5.16
C ASP A 123 15.49 -9.79 6.46
N GLY A 124 15.56 -10.87 7.24
CA GLY A 124 14.90 -10.97 8.54
C GLY A 124 15.46 -9.98 9.57
N VAL A 125 16.78 -9.86 9.66
CA VAL A 125 17.45 -8.93 10.58
C VAL A 125 17.12 -7.50 10.17
N GLU A 126 17.24 -7.20 8.88
CA GLU A 126 16.99 -5.88 8.31
C GLU A 126 15.53 -5.47 8.32
N ALA A 127 14.60 -6.44 8.29
CA ALA A 127 13.17 -6.20 8.50
C ALA A 127 12.81 -5.92 9.96
N GLY A 128 13.77 -6.06 10.89
CA GLY A 128 13.59 -5.85 12.32
C GLY A 128 13.06 -7.08 13.07
N ASP A 129 13.23 -8.30 12.51
CA ASP A 129 12.85 -9.54 13.19
C ASP A 129 13.80 -9.84 14.36
N SER A 130 13.37 -9.48 15.57
CA SER A 130 14.10 -9.74 16.82
C SER A 130 14.32 -11.22 17.18
N ASN A 131 13.71 -12.17 16.46
CA ASN A 131 13.92 -13.60 16.66
C ASN A 131 15.03 -14.17 15.76
N VAL A 132 15.47 -13.43 14.76
CA VAL A 132 16.63 -13.78 13.91
C VAL A 132 17.87 -13.13 14.50
N SER A 133 18.97 -13.90 14.60
CA SER A 133 20.26 -13.35 14.99
C SER A 133 20.95 -12.65 13.83
N ASP A 134 21.83 -11.69 14.12
CA ASP A 134 22.59 -10.96 13.11
C ASP A 134 23.33 -11.90 12.13
N ASN A 135 23.32 -11.57 10.83
CA ASN A 135 23.97 -12.31 9.74
C ASN A 135 23.49 -13.78 9.58
N ASP A 136 22.23 -14.05 9.92
CA ASP A 136 21.65 -15.37 9.79
C ASP A 136 20.93 -15.58 8.46
N THR A 137 21.63 -16.18 7.50
CA THR A 137 21.11 -16.51 6.16
C THR A 137 20.45 -17.90 6.07
N THR A 138 20.31 -18.63 7.19
CA THR A 138 19.88 -20.04 7.13
C THR A 138 18.91 -20.51 8.22
N SER A 139 18.72 -19.75 9.30
CA SER A 139 17.75 -20.12 10.33
C SER A 139 16.37 -19.60 9.98
N TYR A 140 15.46 -20.55 9.87
CA TYR A 140 14.05 -20.26 9.74
C TYR A 140 13.42 -20.25 11.13
N ASN A 141 12.74 -19.15 11.45
CA ASN A 141 11.82 -19.15 12.58
C ASN A 141 10.78 -20.25 12.35
N THR A 142 10.53 -21.06 13.38
CA THR A 142 9.47 -22.08 13.38
C THR A 142 8.51 -21.77 14.51
N GLY A 143 7.22 -22.00 14.28
CA GLY A 143 6.22 -21.56 15.25
C GLY A 143 4.81 -21.97 14.87
N THR A 144 3.87 -21.35 15.56
CA THR A 144 2.44 -21.49 15.24
C THR A 144 2.12 -20.53 14.09
N ASP A 145 1.36 -21.01 13.11
CA ASP A 145 0.67 -20.22 12.09
C ASP A 145 -0.79 -20.67 12.16
N ALA A 146 -1.59 -19.99 12.99
CA ALA A 146 -2.93 -20.42 13.33
C ALA A 146 -3.95 -20.12 12.22
N ASN A 147 -3.70 -19.11 11.39
CA ASN A 147 -4.57 -18.73 10.27
C ASN A 147 -4.13 -19.37 8.93
N ASN A 148 -3.00 -20.07 8.91
CA ASN A 148 -2.39 -20.74 7.77
C ASN A 148 -2.10 -19.80 6.59
N ASN A 149 -1.70 -18.57 6.86
CA ASN A 149 -1.36 -17.58 5.84
C ASN A 149 0.13 -17.60 5.44
N GLY A 150 0.96 -18.41 6.13
CA GLY A 150 2.39 -18.58 5.84
C GLY A 150 3.31 -17.65 6.65
N LEU A 151 2.77 -16.71 7.43
CA LEU A 151 3.53 -15.91 8.39
C LEU A 151 3.27 -16.47 9.80
N LEU A 152 4.32 -16.62 10.60
CA LEU A 152 4.15 -17.14 11.96
C LEU A 152 3.45 -16.12 12.85
N ASP A 153 2.66 -16.62 13.81
CA ASP A 153 1.98 -15.83 14.85
C ASP A 153 2.96 -15.01 15.73
N SER A 154 4.27 -15.22 15.60
CA SER A 154 5.32 -14.38 16.23
C SER A 154 5.54 -13.05 15.52
N PHE A 155 5.02 -12.90 14.30
CA PHE A 155 5.19 -11.74 13.41
C PHE A 155 3.86 -11.10 13.02
N GLU A 156 2.76 -11.69 13.50
CA GLU A 156 1.43 -11.19 13.21
C GLU A 156 0.41 -11.67 14.23
N ASN A 157 -0.75 -11.04 14.19
CA ASN A 157 -1.94 -11.57 14.82
C ASN A 157 -2.38 -12.88 14.12
N GLY A 158 -2.14 -14.03 14.76
CA GLY A 158 -2.51 -15.36 14.26
C GLY A 158 -4.00 -15.61 13.98
N THR A 159 -4.88 -14.61 14.17
CA THR A 159 -6.28 -14.67 13.71
C THR A 159 -6.57 -13.72 12.55
N THR A 160 -6.07 -12.49 12.60
CA THR A 160 -6.39 -11.44 11.60
C THR A 160 -5.34 -11.29 10.50
N GLY A 161 -4.17 -11.88 10.66
CA GLY A 161 -3.05 -11.77 9.71
C GLY A 161 -2.35 -10.40 9.72
N THR A 162 -2.59 -9.60 10.76
CA THR A 162 -2.06 -8.23 10.86
C THR A 162 -0.67 -8.27 11.46
N ILE A 163 0.34 -7.79 10.74
CA ILE A 163 1.72 -7.71 11.24
C ILE A 163 1.79 -6.90 12.54
N ASP A 164 2.62 -7.35 13.47
CA ASP A 164 2.78 -6.74 14.80
C ASP A 164 4.09 -5.95 14.96
N TYR A 165 4.82 -5.75 13.87
CA TYR A 165 6.05 -4.96 13.80
C TYR A 165 5.99 -3.93 12.65
N ASP A 166 6.80 -2.89 12.77
CA ASP A 166 7.07 -1.95 11.68
C ASP A 166 8.27 -2.47 10.90
N SER A 167 8.03 -2.87 9.65
CA SER A 167 9.04 -3.56 8.84
C SER A 167 10.01 -2.56 8.23
N SER A 168 11.30 -2.70 8.55
CA SER A 168 12.37 -1.88 7.98
C SER A 168 12.98 -2.45 6.69
N TYR A 169 12.45 -3.58 6.19
CA TYR A 169 12.86 -4.25 4.94
C TYR A 169 13.13 -3.27 3.78
N HIS A 170 12.28 -2.25 3.63
CA HIS A 170 12.57 -1.14 2.75
C HIS A 170 13.06 0.07 3.57
N PRO A 171 14.26 0.62 3.32
CA PRO A 171 15.15 0.34 2.18
C PRO A 171 16.27 -0.68 2.43
N TYR A 172 16.45 -1.17 3.66
CA TYR A 172 17.68 -1.88 4.07
C TYR A 172 17.96 -3.12 3.21
N SER A 173 16.99 -4.05 3.10
CA SER A 173 17.14 -5.30 2.34
C SER A 173 17.13 -5.18 0.82
N LEU A 174 17.19 -3.96 0.28
CA LEU A 174 17.20 -3.71 -1.16
C LEU A 174 18.41 -2.87 -1.57
N SER A 175 19.38 -2.67 -0.69
CA SER A 175 20.53 -1.85 -0.99
C SER A 175 21.75 -2.28 -0.19
N THR A 176 22.71 -2.86 -0.90
CA THR A 176 24.08 -3.09 -0.42
C THR A 176 24.81 -1.90 0.22
N ALA A 177 24.31 -0.69 0.04
CA ALA A 177 24.86 0.52 0.67
C ALA A 177 24.27 0.79 2.06
N LEU A 178 23.26 0.02 2.47
CA LEU A 178 22.49 0.19 3.69
C LEU A 178 22.56 -1.05 4.58
N ASN A 179 23.73 -1.66 4.67
CA ASN A 179 23.95 -2.87 5.46
C ASN A 179 23.74 -2.63 6.96
N ALA A 180 22.62 -3.15 7.48
CA ALA A 180 22.26 -2.96 8.88
C ALA A 180 23.09 -3.79 9.86
N CYS A 181 23.90 -4.74 9.36
CA CYS A 181 24.74 -5.62 10.14
C CYS A 181 26.24 -5.21 10.15
N ALA A 182 26.64 -4.19 9.38
CA ALA A 182 28.03 -3.77 9.27
C ALA A 182 28.49 -3.04 10.55
N ASP A 183 29.64 -3.47 11.09
CA ASP A 183 30.34 -2.91 12.25
C ASP A 183 31.84 -3.03 11.96
N THR A 184 32.39 -2.03 11.27
CA THR A 184 33.71 -2.09 10.64
C THR A 184 34.84 -2.16 11.67
N ASP A 185 34.71 -1.46 12.80
CA ASP A 185 35.72 -1.44 13.86
C ASP A 185 35.43 -2.40 15.03
N GLY A 186 34.20 -2.92 15.13
CA GLY A 186 33.79 -3.91 16.11
C GLY A 186 33.49 -3.33 17.49
N ASP A 187 33.15 -2.05 17.60
CA ASP A 187 32.85 -1.39 18.87
C ASP A 187 31.40 -1.57 19.34
N GLY A 188 30.53 -2.09 18.45
CA GLY A 188 29.11 -2.36 18.69
C GLY A 188 28.18 -1.20 18.29
N ILE A 189 28.67 -0.18 17.61
CA ILE A 189 27.90 0.83 16.89
C ILE A 189 27.98 0.47 15.40
N TYR A 190 26.84 0.11 14.80
CA TYR A 190 26.82 -0.25 13.37
C TYR A 190 27.12 0.95 12.47
N ASP A 191 27.80 0.73 11.35
CA ASP A 191 28.30 1.74 10.39
C ASP A 191 27.19 2.71 9.91
N LEU A 192 25.93 2.26 9.83
CA LEU A 192 24.80 3.16 9.47
C LEU A 192 24.51 4.27 10.50
N PHE A 193 25.02 4.10 11.72
CA PHE A 193 24.84 5.01 12.84
C PHE A 193 26.16 5.53 13.42
N ASP A 194 27.28 4.89 13.07
CA ASP A 194 28.60 5.42 13.39
C ASP A 194 28.89 6.65 12.51
N ILE A 195 29.76 7.52 12.99
CA ILE A 195 30.20 8.74 12.31
C ILE A 195 31.71 8.70 11.98
N ASP A 196 32.37 7.61 12.35
CA ASP A 196 33.80 7.29 12.23
C ASP A 196 33.92 5.76 12.18
N ASP A 197 33.50 5.14 11.06
CA ASP A 197 33.25 3.69 10.92
C ASP A 197 34.47 2.80 11.26
N ASP A 198 35.68 3.32 11.13
CA ASP A 198 36.92 2.59 11.45
C ASP A 198 37.63 3.09 12.73
N ASN A 199 37.02 4.07 13.42
CA ASN A 199 37.48 4.73 14.63
C ASN A 199 38.97 5.15 14.57
N ASP A 200 39.45 5.57 13.39
CA ASP A 200 40.82 6.04 13.20
C ASP A 200 41.03 7.49 13.70
N GLY A 201 39.93 8.19 14.01
CA GLY A 201 39.88 9.54 14.54
C GLY A 201 39.60 10.63 13.50
N ILE A 202 39.16 10.25 12.31
CA ILE A 202 38.70 11.14 11.24
C ILE A 202 37.26 10.75 10.89
N LEU A 203 36.34 11.72 10.92
CA LEU A 203 34.93 11.43 10.62
C LEU A 203 34.73 11.02 9.16
N ASP A 204 33.77 10.13 8.88
CA ASP A 204 33.48 9.64 7.53
C ASP A 204 33.17 10.78 6.54
N ALA A 205 32.53 11.84 7.05
CA ALA A 205 32.19 13.03 6.27
C ALA A 205 33.42 13.78 5.72
N ASP A 206 34.57 13.64 6.38
CA ASP A 206 35.85 14.19 5.96
C ASP A 206 36.61 13.22 5.04
N GLU A 207 36.45 11.91 5.21
CA GLU A 207 37.12 10.87 4.41
C GLU A 207 36.45 10.61 3.07
N SER A 208 35.10 10.61 3.06
CA SER A 208 34.26 10.34 1.89
C SER A 208 33.30 11.50 1.58
N PRO A 209 33.80 12.73 1.36
CA PRO A 209 32.96 13.93 1.25
C PRO A 209 31.98 13.91 0.07
N ASN A 210 32.13 13.01 -0.91
CA ASN A 210 31.19 12.84 -2.02
C ASN A 210 30.00 11.92 -1.68
N CYS A 211 30.07 11.17 -0.58
CA CYS A 211 28.98 10.34 -0.07
C CYS A 211 28.03 11.13 0.86
N PHE A 212 28.43 12.33 1.27
CA PHE A 212 27.65 13.22 2.12
C PHE A 212 27.20 14.46 1.37
N TYR A 213 26.01 14.95 1.68
CA TYR A 213 25.55 16.22 1.14
C TYR A 213 26.41 17.38 1.69
N SER A 214 26.91 18.23 0.81
CA SER A 214 27.53 19.47 1.22
C SER A 214 26.50 20.42 1.84
N ALA A 215 26.97 21.35 2.67
CA ALA A 215 26.12 22.39 3.25
C ALA A 215 25.38 23.22 2.16
N THR A 216 25.93 23.31 0.96
CA THR A 216 25.27 23.99 -0.17
C THR A 216 24.11 23.15 -0.71
N GLU A 217 24.30 21.85 -0.91
CA GLU A 217 23.27 20.93 -1.41
C GLU A 217 22.10 20.81 -0.44
N VAL A 218 22.36 20.74 0.87
CA VAL A 218 21.30 20.73 1.90
C VAL A 218 20.49 22.03 1.89
N ASN A 219 21.12 23.17 1.65
CA ASN A 219 20.41 24.45 1.52
C ASN A 219 19.62 24.60 0.21
N GLU A 220 19.93 23.75 -0.79
CA GLU A 220 19.19 23.65 -2.05
C GLU A 220 18.14 22.51 -2.04
N LEU A 221 18.04 21.72 -0.95
CA LEU A 221 16.89 20.87 -0.64
C LEU A 221 15.65 21.74 -0.32
N ASN A 222 15.25 22.57 -1.27
CA ASN A 222 13.86 22.96 -1.40
C ASN A 222 13.09 21.67 -1.64
N ALA A 223 12.15 21.33 -0.76
CA ALA A 223 11.13 20.36 -1.05
C ALA A 223 10.29 20.85 -2.26
N THR A 224 10.81 20.68 -3.47
CA THR A 224 10.13 20.98 -4.74
C THR A 224 9.24 19.80 -5.10
N GLY A 225 8.33 19.44 -4.20
CA GLY A 225 7.63 18.18 -4.34
C GLY A 225 6.48 17.95 -3.36
N SER A 226 5.68 18.96 -3.04
CA SER A 226 4.25 18.66 -2.81
C SER A 226 3.60 18.64 -4.19
N GLU A 227 3.58 17.48 -4.83
CA GLU A 227 2.83 17.27 -6.07
C GLU A 227 1.32 17.27 -5.80
N LEU A 228 0.80 18.40 -5.31
CA LEU A 228 -0.62 18.73 -5.38
C LEU A 228 -0.83 19.41 -6.73
N VAL A 229 -0.91 18.60 -7.79
CA VAL A 229 -1.43 19.11 -9.05
C VAL A 229 -2.91 19.45 -8.84
N TRP A 230 -3.20 20.74 -8.65
CA TRP A 230 -4.56 21.25 -8.71
C TRP A 230 -5.06 21.17 -10.16
N ASN A 231 -5.60 20.03 -10.55
CA ASN A 231 -6.31 19.90 -11.82
C ASN A 231 -7.75 20.41 -11.68
N THR A 232 -7.91 21.73 -11.73
CA THR A 232 -9.22 22.31 -12.02
C THR A 232 -9.10 23.32 -13.16
N SER A 233 -9.62 22.96 -14.34
CA SER A 233 -9.80 23.90 -15.46
C SER A 233 -10.99 24.85 -15.28
N TYR A 234 -11.43 25.10 -14.04
CA TYR A 234 -12.51 26.03 -13.74
C TYR A 234 -11.95 27.27 -13.03
N ASP A 235 -12.03 28.39 -13.73
CA ASP A 235 -11.88 29.72 -13.17
C ASP A 235 -12.96 29.91 -12.08
N TYR A 236 -12.57 30.30 -10.87
CA TYR A 236 -13.51 30.64 -9.79
C TYR A 236 -13.71 32.16 -9.79
N PRO A 237 -14.61 32.75 -10.61
CA PRO A 237 -14.93 34.14 -10.45
C PRO A 237 -15.78 34.26 -9.17
N LYS A 238 -15.16 34.80 -8.12
CA LYS A 238 -15.72 35.21 -6.82
C LYS A 238 -15.54 34.20 -5.67
N ALA A 239 -14.30 33.99 -5.25
CA ALA A 239 -14.03 33.85 -3.83
C ALA A 239 -14.05 35.26 -3.22
N THR A 240 -15.09 35.60 -2.45
CA THR A 240 -15.04 36.70 -1.50
C THR A 240 -14.44 36.14 -0.21
N ASP A 241 -13.30 36.66 0.22
CA ASP A 241 -12.89 36.55 1.62
C ASP A 241 -13.87 37.38 2.45
N GLY A 242 -14.63 36.71 3.30
CA GLY A 242 -15.43 37.39 4.30
C GLY A 242 -14.51 37.82 5.44
N ASP A 243 -14.46 39.13 5.69
CA ASP A 243 -14.21 39.68 7.03
C ASP A 243 -15.24 39.14 8.04
#